data_AF-A0A7X2NM46-F1
#
_entry.id   AF-A0A7X2NM46-F1
#
_cell.length_a   1.000
_cell.length_b   1.000
_cell.length_c   1.000
_cell.angle_alpha   90.00
_cell.angle_beta   90.00
_cell.angle_gamma   90.00
#
_symmetry.space_group_name_H-M   'P 1'
#
loop_
_entity.id
_entity.type
_entity.pdbx_description
1 polymer ?
#
loop_
_entity_poly.entity_id
_entity_poly.type
_entity_poly.pdbx_seq_one_letter_code
_entity_poly.pdbx_strand_id
1 'polypeptide(L)'
;MIEFNDTDNRVQQTAIVNHFIQAVQGREKILCPVEEAVQSLNIINGAYLSSWNNKVVSFPLVMALYRKEWEKAALNLKHGIYTF
;
A
#
# COMPACT_ATOMS: atom_id res chain seq x y z
N MET A 1 16.34 9.32 4.72
CA MET A 1 16.33 8.05 3.96
C MET A 1 15.44 7.09 4.74
N ILE A 2 14.38 6.56 4.13
CA ILE A 2 13.58 5.49 4.74
C ILE A 2 14.24 4.20 4.27
N GLU A 3 14.82 3.47 5.21
CA GLU A 3 15.51 2.21 4.95
C GLU A 3 14.80 1.10 5.71
N PHE A 4 14.59 -0.04 5.05
CA PHE A 4 14.21 -1.26 5.76
C PHE A 4 15.42 -1.72 6.55
N ASN A 5 15.26 -1.85 7.86
CA ASN A 5 16.30 -2.33 8.75
C ASN A 5 15.68 -3.29 9.78
N ASP A 6 16.53 -4.03 10.48
CA ASP A 6 16.12 -5.00 11.48
C ASP A 6 15.94 -4.35 12.87
N THR A 7 15.59 -3.06 12.91
CA THR A 7 15.35 -2.37 14.18
C THR A 7 14.19 -3.04 14.90
N ASP A 8 14.39 -3.34 16.19
CA ASP A 8 13.36 -3.91 17.03
C ASP A 8 12.11 -3.01 17.06
N ASN A 9 10.98 -3.58 16.64
CA ASN A 9 9.69 -2.91 16.58
C ASN A 9 8.64 -3.55 17.51
N ARG A 10 9.05 -4.43 18.44
CA ARG A 10 8.13 -5.18 19.33
C ARG A 10 7.19 -4.27 20.11
N VAL A 11 7.68 -3.10 20.55
CA VAL A 11 6.87 -2.11 21.28
C VAL A 11 5.75 -1.57 20.39
N GLN A 12 6.04 -1.20 19.14
CA GLN A 12 5.03 -0.68 18.20
C GLN A 12 4.02 -1.77 17.81
N GLN A 13 4.50 -2.98 17.53
CA GLN A 13 3.61 -4.11 17.21
C GLN A 13 2.68 -4.45 18.38
N THR A 14 3.21 -4.47 19.61
CA THR A 14 2.42 -4.70 20.82
C THR A 14 1.37 -3.61 21.03
N ALA A 15 1.72 -2.34 20.80
CA ALA A 15 0.78 -1.23 20.87
C ALA A 15 -0.37 -1.39 19.84
N ILE A 16 -0.05 -1.76 18.60
CA ILE A 16 -1.06 -1.99 17.53
C ILE A 16 -2.02 -3.12 17.91
N VAL A 17 -1.50 -4.25 18.41
CA VAL A 17 -2.33 -5.39 18.82
C VAL A 17 -3.23 -5.01 20.00
N ASN A 18 -2.68 -4.34 21.02
CA ASN A 18 -3.46 -3.90 22.17
C ASN A 18 -4.56 -2.90 21.77
N HIS A 19 -4.25 -1.97 20.86
CA HIS A 19 -5.21 -1.02 20.30
C HIS A 19 -6.38 -1.77 19.63
N PHE A 20 -6.07 -2.76 18.79
CA PHE A 20 -7.09 -3.59 18.15
C PHE A 20 -8.00 -4.27 19.17
N ILE A 21 -7.44 -4.83 20.25
CA ILE A 21 -8.21 -5.44 21.34
C ILE A 21 -9.14 -4.42 22.02
N GLN A 22 -8.67 -3.21 22.32
CA GLN A 22 -9.52 -2.16 22.90
C GLN A 22 -10.65 -1.75 21.93
N ALA A 23 -10.34 -1.66 20.63
CA ALA A 23 -11.32 -1.28 19.62
C ALA A 23 -12.44 -2.30 19.47
N VAL A 24 -12.12 -3.60 19.40
CA VAL A 24 -13.16 -4.65 19.32
C VAL A 24 -13.99 -4.77 20.60
N GLN A 25 -13.44 -4.35 21.74
CA GLN A 25 -14.17 -4.24 23.01
C GLN A 25 -15.03 -2.96 23.11
N GLY A 26 -15.04 -2.10 22.08
CA GLY A 26 -15.78 -0.84 22.06
C GLY A 26 -15.18 0.25 22.96
N ARG A 27 -13.94 0.08 23.43
CA ARG A 27 -13.26 1.01 24.34
C ARG A 27 -12.50 2.09 23.59
N GLU A 28 -12.12 1.81 22.34
CA GLU A 28 -11.42 2.76 21.47
C GLU A 28 -11.99 2.69 20.04
N LYS A 29 -11.67 3.71 19.22
CA LYS A 29 -11.90 3.65 17.78
C LYS A 29 -10.79 2.84 17.13
N ILE A 30 -11.07 2.14 16.03
CA ILE A 30 -10.02 1.43 15.29
C ILE A 30 -8.94 2.41 14.83
N LEU A 31 -7.67 2.04 15.00
CA LEU A 31 -6.52 2.90 14.69
C LEU A 31 -6.48 3.33 13.23
N CYS A 32 -6.85 2.42 12.33
CA CYS A 32 -6.90 2.64 10.90
C CYS A 32 -8.25 2.14 10.36
N PRO A 33 -9.19 3.05 10.07
CA PRO A 33 -10.42 2.74 9.36
C PRO A 33 -10.15 2.21 7.95
N VAL A 34 -11.11 1.46 7.39
CA VAL A 34 -10.99 0.86 6.06
C VAL A 34 -10.79 1.92 4.98
N GLU A 35 -11.43 3.08 5.13
CA GLU A 35 -11.37 4.19 4.18
C GLU A 35 -9.93 4.71 4.04
N GLU A 36 -9.20 4.84 5.16
CA GLU A 36 -7.80 5.28 5.17
C GLU A 36 -6.86 4.22 4.59
N ALA A 37 -7.14 2.93 4.86
CA ALA A 37 -6.41 1.83 4.25
C ALA A 37 -6.58 1.82 2.71
N VAL A 38 -7.80 2.04 2.22
CA VAL A 38 -8.10 2.12 0.77
C VAL A 38 -7.42 3.33 0.13
N GLN A 39 -7.38 4.48 0.81
CA GLN A 39 -6.64 5.66 0.33
C GLN A 39 -5.14 5.39 0.21
N SER A 40 -4.55 4.75 1.23
CA SER A 40 -3.13 4.35 1.21
C SER A 40 -2.82 3.42 0.04
N LEU A 41 -3.67 2.42 -0.18
CA LEU A 41 -3.56 1.51 -1.32
C LEU A 41 -3.69 2.27 -2.66
N ASN A 42 -4.60 3.23 -2.76
CA ASN A 42 -4.77 4.05 -3.95
C ASN A 42 -3.49 4.83 -4.27
N ILE A 43 -2.88 5.47 -3.27
CA ILE A 43 -1.62 6.22 -3.44
C ILE A 43 -0.49 5.31 -3.94
N ILE A 44 -0.30 4.15 -3.31
CA ILE A 44 0.76 3.20 -3.69
C ILE A 44 0.56 2.66 -5.10
N ASN A 45 -0.66 2.28 -5.46
CA ASN A 45 -1.00 1.87 -6.83
C ASN A 45 -0.72 3.00 -7.84
N GLY A 46 -0.90 4.26 -7.43
CA GLY A 46 -0.66 5.43 -8.26
C GLY A 46 0.83 5.66 -8.50
N ALA A 47 1.64 5.46 -7.48
CA ALA A 47 3.11 5.51 -7.59
C ALA A 47 3.62 4.44 -8.58
N TYR A 48 3.11 3.20 -8.48
CA TYR A 48 3.44 2.15 -9.45
C TYR A 48 2.99 2.50 -10.87
N LEU A 49 1.73 2.95 -11.04
CA LEU A 49 1.20 3.32 -12.34
C LEU A 49 1.98 4.47 -12.99
N SER A 50 2.39 5.44 -12.17
CA SER A 50 3.23 6.58 -12.58
C SER A 50 4.61 6.10 -13.04
N SER A 51 5.24 5.22 -12.27
CA SER A 51 6.55 4.63 -12.60
C SER A 51 6.51 3.82 -13.90
N TRP A 52 5.54 2.93 -14.08
CA TRP A 52 5.47 2.10 -15.30
C TRP A 52 5.20 2.89 -16.58
N ASN A 53 4.51 4.02 -16.48
CA ASN A 53 4.12 4.83 -17.64
C ASN A 53 4.96 6.10 -17.82
N ASN A 54 5.85 6.40 -16.88
CA ASN A 54 6.59 7.66 -16.78
C ASN A 54 5.67 8.90 -16.93
N LYS A 55 4.54 8.90 -16.21
CA LYS A 55 3.50 9.95 -16.30
C LYS A 55 2.98 10.35 -14.92
N VAL A 56 2.56 11.61 -14.79
CA VAL A 56 1.79 12.07 -13.64
C VAL A 56 0.42 11.38 -13.65
N VAL A 57 -0.03 10.92 -12.48
CA VAL A 57 -1.34 10.29 -12.30
C VAL A 57 -2.26 11.20 -11.48
N SER A 58 -3.54 11.20 -11.82
CA SER A 58 -4.58 11.93 -11.07
C SER A 58 -5.31 10.99 -10.11
N PHE A 59 -5.73 11.52 -8.96
CA PHE A 59 -6.53 10.79 -7.98
C PHE A 59 -8.01 11.21 -8.01
N PRO A 60 -8.95 10.30 -7.69
CA PRO A 60 -8.74 8.88 -7.39
C PRO A 60 -8.37 8.09 -8.66
N LEU A 61 -7.58 7.01 -8.53
CA LEU A 61 -7.20 6.20 -9.69
C LEU A 61 -8.40 5.49 -10.29
N VAL A 62 -8.38 5.36 -11.61
CA VAL A 62 -9.26 4.45 -12.34
C VAL A 62 -8.71 3.03 -12.16
N MET A 63 -9.26 2.27 -11.21
CA MET A 63 -8.73 0.94 -10.84
C MET A 63 -8.68 -0.07 -12.00
N ALA A 64 -9.60 0.04 -12.96
CA ALA A 64 -9.57 -0.77 -14.17
C ALA A 64 -8.32 -0.51 -15.03
N LEU A 65 -7.88 0.76 -15.12
CA LEU A 65 -6.66 1.12 -15.82
C LEU A 65 -5.42 0.60 -15.07
N TYR A 66 -5.38 0.79 -13.74
CA TYR A 66 -4.30 0.25 -12.92
C TYR A 66 -4.15 -1.27 -13.11
N ARG A 67 -5.25 -2.03 -13.01
CA ARG A 67 -5.25 -3.49 -13.16
C ARG A 67 -4.66 -3.92 -14.51
N LYS A 68 -5.07 -3.27 -15.60
CA LYS A 68 -4.57 -3.55 -16.95
C LYS A 68 -3.06 -3.34 -17.05
N GLU A 69 -2.53 -2.26 -16.49
CA GLU A 69 -1.08 -2.00 -16.52
C GLU A 69 -0.31 -2.93 -15.57
N TRP A 70 -0.88 -3.27 -14.42
CA TRP A 70 -0.30 -4.26 -13.50
C TRP A 70 -0.17 -5.65 -14.16
N GLU A 71 -1.17 -6.11 -14.91
CA GLU A 71 -1.11 -7.39 -15.62
C GLU A 71 0.04 -7.42 -16.63
N LYS A 72 0.27 -6.33 -17.37
CA LYS A 72 1.42 -6.20 -18.28
C LYS A 72 2.75 -6.22 -17.51
N ALA A 73 2.86 -5.42 -16.43
CA ALA A 73 4.06 -5.37 -15.62
C ALA A 73 4.39 -6.73 -14.97
N ALA A 74 3.36 -7.44 -14.49
CA ALA A 74 3.49 -8.78 -13.92
C ALA A 74 3.94 -9.82 -14.97
N LEU A 75 3.48 -9.71 -16.22
CA LEU A 75 4.02 -10.52 -17.32
C LEU A 75 5.50 -10.21 -17.56
N ASN A 76 5.90 -8.93 -17.63
CA ASN A 76 7.29 -8.55 -17.87
C ASN A 76 8.24 -9.10 -16.79
N LEU A 77 7.83 -9.03 -15.52
CA LEU A 77 8.56 -9.64 -14.39
C LEU A 77 8.73 -11.15 -14.54
N LYS A 78 7.70 -11.87 -14.99
CA LYS A 78 7.77 -13.32 -15.23
C LYS A 78 8.72 -13.70 -16.37
N HIS A 79 8.92 -12.81 -17.33
CA HIS A 79 9.83 -13.04 -18.47
C HIS A 79 11.23 -12.44 -18.25
N GLY A 80 11.54 -11.95 -17.03
CA GLY A 80 12.84 -11.36 -16.71
C GLY A 80 13.12 -10.03 -17.41
N ILE A 81 12.09 -9.36 -17.93
CA ILE A 81 12.21 -8.04 -18.55
C ILE A 81 12.01 -6.99 -17.45
N TYR A 82 13.11 -6.46 -16.93
CA TYR A 82 13.10 -5.37 -15.97
C TYR A 82 13.19 -4.03 -16.72
N THR A 83 12.08 -3.29 -16.77
CA THR A 83 12.08 -1.89 -17.18
C THR A 83 12.07 -1.03 -15.92
N PHE A 84 13.19 -0.34 -15.66
CA PHE A 84 13.31 0.72 -14.67
C PHE A 84 13.18 2.08 -15.36
#